data_AF-A0A935HXU7-F1
#
_entry.id   AF-A0A935HXU7-F1
#
_cell.length_a   1.000
_cell.length_b   1.000
_cell.length_c   1.000
_cell.angle_alpha   90.00
_cell.angle_beta   90.00
_cell.angle_gamma   90.00
#
_symmetry.space_group_name_H-M   'P 1'
#
loop_
_entity.id
_entity.type
_entity.pdbx_description
1 polymer ?
#
loop_
_entity_poly.entity_id
_entity_poly.type
_entity_poly.pdbx_seq_one_letter_code
_entity_poly.pdbx_strand_id
1 'polypeptide(L)'
;MRKSVLVKLGEYVLQGKEIGYVGSSGSSTDAHLHFEPGYFTNGNWNKRDPWQGTYNHLASMWQNQPGYIGFRDFKMHDMGVFTAGQVGGNMANLTFAMLKERLITPNTVSCYEDKIGFWMQFPVKQYW
;
A
#
# COMPACT_ATOMS: atom_id res chain seq x y z
N MET A 1 18.74 3.62 13.44
CA MET A 1 18.19 3.84 14.80
C MET A 1 18.02 2.50 15.49
N ARG A 2 18.62 2.31 16.68
CA ARG A 2 18.25 1.20 17.59
C ARG A 2 17.10 1.73 18.45
N LYS A 3 15.94 1.04 18.46
CA LYS A 3 14.68 1.32 19.21
C LYS A 3 13.48 1.78 18.36
N SER A 4 13.13 1.06 17.29
CA SER A 4 11.82 1.25 16.64
C SER A 4 10.67 0.49 17.34
N VAL A 5 10.96 -0.45 18.24
CA VAL A 5 9.95 -1.18 19.03
C VAL A 5 9.79 -0.51 20.39
N LEU A 6 8.54 -0.21 20.78
CA LEU A 6 8.19 0.54 22.00
C LEU A 6 7.61 -0.33 23.12
N VAL A 7 7.39 -1.62 22.86
CA VAL A 7 6.83 -2.60 23.80
C VAL A 7 7.80 -3.73 24.07
N LYS A 8 7.57 -4.48 25.15
CA LYS A 8 8.34 -5.69 25.50
C LYS A 8 7.50 -6.97 25.39
N LEU A 9 8.18 -8.10 25.30
CA LEU A 9 7.54 -9.42 25.31
C LEU A 9 6.69 -9.58 26.59
N GLY A 10 5.46 -10.07 26.43
CA GLY A 10 4.51 -10.27 27.53
C GLY A 10 3.77 -9.00 27.99
N GLU A 11 4.01 -7.85 27.36
CA GLU A 11 3.29 -6.62 27.67
C GLU A 11 1.87 -6.62 27.10
N TYR A 12 0.89 -6.28 27.94
CA TYR A 12 -0.48 -6.00 27.49
C TYR A 12 -0.56 -4.57 26.93
N VAL A 13 -1.22 -4.42 25.78
CA VAL A 13 -1.41 -3.13 25.11
C VAL A 13 -2.90 -2.82 24.98
N LEU A 14 -3.26 -1.55 25.12
CA LEU A 14 -4.60 -1.06 24.82
C LEU A 14 -4.68 -0.66 23.35
N GLN A 15 -5.88 -0.72 22.77
CA GLN A 15 -6.12 -0.19 21.43
C GLN A 15 -5.66 1.27 21.33
N GLY A 16 -5.04 1.62 20.20
CA GLY A 16 -4.50 2.97 19.96
C GLY A 16 -3.14 3.23 20.61
N LYS A 17 -2.61 2.32 21.43
CA LYS A 17 -1.25 2.43 21.95
C LYS A 17 -0.25 2.26 20.81
N GLU A 18 0.70 3.18 20.74
CA GLU A 18 1.85 3.06 19.85
C GLU A 18 2.76 1.91 20.29
N ILE A 19 3.05 0.98 19.37
CA ILE A 19 3.89 -0.20 19.65
C ILE A 19 5.24 -0.17 18.94
N GLY A 20 5.40 0.76 17.99
CA GLY A 20 6.64 0.95 17.27
C GLY A 20 6.53 1.92 16.09
N TYR A 21 7.68 2.26 15.54
CA TYR A 21 7.84 3.12 14.38
C TYR A 21 8.05 2.29 13.11
N VAL A 22 7.46 2.75 12.00
CA VAL A 22 7.64 2.16 10.66
C VAL A 22 9.11 2.28 10.25
N GLY A 23 9.61 1.26 9.56
CA GLY A 23 10.99 1.22 9.07
C GLY A 23 11.12 0.41 7.78
N SER A 24 12.37 0.11 7.43
CA SER A 24 12.73 -0.68 6.24
C SER A 24 13.72 -1.81 6.58
N SER A 25 13.66 -2.34 7.80
CA SER A 25 14.51 -3.44 8.24
C SER A 25 14.16 -4.77 7.54
N GLY A 26 15.13 -5.66 7.39
CA GLY A 26 14.94 -6.96 6.73
C GLY A 26 15.09 -6.87 5.21
N SER A 27 14.41 -7.76 4.48
CA SER A 27 14.34 -7.70 3.02
C SER A 27 13.21 -6.76 2.61
N SER A 28 13.52 -5.48 2.41
CA SER A 28 12.56 -4.44 2.07
C SER A 28 13.14 -3.48 1.04
N THR A 29 12.30 -3.01 0.11
CA THR A 29 12.67 -2.07 -0.95
C THR A 29 12.41 -0.60 -0.58
N ASP A 30 11.50 -0.34 0.37
CA ASP A 30 11.20 0.99 0.91
C ASP A 30 10.57 0.86 2.32
N ALA A 31 10.47 1.96 3.07
CA ALA A 31 9.84 1.98 4.39
C ALA A 31 8.33 1.70 4.30
N HIS A 32 7.87 0.64 4.96
CA HIS A 32 6.46 0.28 5.01
C HIS A 32 6.14 -0.57 6.25
N LEU A 33 4.86 -0.63 6.61
CA LEU A 33 4.34 -1.53 7.63
C LEU A 33 3.77 -2.78 6.97
N HIS A 34 4.38 -3.93 7.22
CA HIS A 34 3.75 -5.21 6.97
C HIS A 34 2.85 -5.56 8.16
N PHE A 35 1.54 -5.66 7.93
CA PHE A 35 0.56 -6.00 8.96
C PHE A 35 -0.14 -7.31 8.59
N GLU A 36 0.04 -8.34 9.41
CA GLU A 36 -0.55 -9.66 9.20
C GLU A 36 -1.45 -10.02 10.38
N PRO A 37 -2.78 -9.98 10.23
CA PRO A 37 -3.73 -10.47 11.22
C PRO A 37 -3.82 -12.00 11.20
N GLY A 38 -4.06 -12.60 12.37
CA GLY A 38 -4.08 -14.05 12.52
C GLY A 38 -4.17 -14.47 13.98
N TYR A 39 -3.93 -15.75 14.23
CA TYR A 39 -3.94 -16.34 15.56
C TYR A 39 -2.96 -17.51 15.66
N PHE A 40 -2.44 -17.76 16.85
CA PHE A 40 -1.63 -18.94 17.12
C PHE A 40 -2.51 -20.17 17.37
N THR A 41 -2.15 -21.32 16.80
CA THR A 41 -2.73 -22.62 17.13
C THR A 41 -1.62 -23.64 17.20
N ASN A 42 -1.51 -24.34 18.34
CA ASN A 42 -0.46 -25.34 18.59
C ASN A 42 0.95 -24.83 18.27
N GLY A 43 1.26 -23.57 18.62
CA GLY A 43 2.56 -22.95 18.37
C GLY A 43 2.79 -22.43 16.95
N ASN A 44 1.85 -22.65 16.02
CA ASN A 44 1.95 -22.16 14.65
C ASN A 44 1.10 -20.90 14.43
N TRP A 45 1.65 -19.95 13.68
CA TRP A 45 0.93 -18.76 13.26
C TRP A 45 0.01 -19.07 12.09
N ASN A 46 -1.28 -18.78 12.24
CA ASN A 46 -2.29 -18.93 11.20
C ASN A 46 -2.76 -17.55 10.75
N LYS A 47 -2.26 -17.12 9.59
CA LYS A 47 -2.70 -15.89 8.94
C LYS A 47 -4.19 -15.98 8.57
N ARG A 48 -4.91 -14.87 8.72
CA ARG A 48 -6.36 -14.82 8.49
C ARG A 48 -6.76 -13.49 7.87
N ASP A 49 -7.59 -13.53 6.82
CA ASP A 49 -8.26 -12.33 6.32
C ASP A 49 -9.19 -11.76 7.41
N PRO A 50 -8.97 -10.50 7.87
CA PRO A 50 -9.75 -9.92 8.94
C PRO A 50 -11.18 -9.56 8.51
N TRP A 51 -11.45 -9.53 7.21
CA TRP A 51 -12.73 -9.08 6.64
C TRP A 51 -13.75 -10.22 6.55
N GLN A 52 -14.90 -10.07 7.20
CA GLN A 52 -16.06 -10.92 6.99
C GLN A 52 -16.84 -10.46 5.76
N GLY A 53 -17.15 -11.36 4.84
CA GLY A 53 -17.96 -11.05 3.66
C GLY A 53 -18.39 -12.30 2.90
N THR A 54 -18.90 -12.11 1.69
CA THR A 54 -19.43 -13.19 0.84
C THR A 54 -18.46 -14.36 0.65
N TYR A 55 -17.15 -14.10 0.65
CA TYR A 55 -16.09 -15.10 0.43
C TYR A 55 -15.32 -15.46 1.71
N ASN A 56 -15.66 -14.86 2.85
CA ASN A 56 -15.06 -15.17 4.14
C ASN A 56 -16.15 -15.10 5.21
N HIS A 57 -16.70 -16.26 5.57
CA HIS A 57 -17.84 -16.36 6.51
C HIS A 57 -17.40 -16.37 7.98
N LEU A 58 -16.09 -16.30 8.25
CA LEU A 58 -15.57 -16.25 9.62
C LEU A 58 -15.85 -14.85 10.23
N ALA A 59 -16.05 -14.80 11.55
CA ALA A 59 -16.41 -13.56 12.26
C ALA A 59 -15.38 -12.45 12.09
N SER A 60 -15.82 -11.23 11.75
CA SER A 60 -14.91 -10.10 11.50
C SER A 60 -13.89 -9.90 12.62
N MET A 61 -12.64 -9.61 12.26
CA MET A 61 -11.60 -9.20 13.22
C MET A 61 -11.57 -7.67 13.42
N TRP A 62 -12.40 -6.94 12.71
CA TRP A 62 -12.59 -5.50 12.91
C TRP A 62 -13.56 -5.27 14.06
N GLN A 63 -13.22 -4.38 14.99
CA GLN A 63 -14.15 -3.96 16.05
C GLN A 63 -15.44 -3.38 15.46
N ASN A 64 -15.30 -2.54 14.43
CA ASN A 64 -16.38 -1.99 13.63
C ASN A 64 -16.03 -2.17 12.15
N GLN A 65 -16.38 -3.32 11.57
CA GLN A 65 -16.10 -3.54 10.15
C GLN A 65 -16.87 -2.51 9.30
N PRO A 66 -16.18 -1.68 8.49
CA PRO A 66 -16.89 -0.76 7.62
C PRO A 66 -17.73 -1.55 6.60
N GLY A 67 -18.80 -0.93 6.11
CA GLY A 67 -19.58 -1.54 5.03
C GLY A 67 -18.73 -1.76 3.78
N TYR A 68 -19.05 -2.80 3.00
CA TYR A 68 -18.38 -3.05 1.71
C TYR A 68 -18.44 -1.81 0.82
N ILE A 69 -17.28 -1.34 0.36
CA ILE A 69 -17.15 -0.10 -0.42
C ILE A 69 -17.17 -0.33 -1.94
N GLY A 70 -17.21 -1.59 -2.42
CA GLY A 70 -16.91 -1.92 -3.82
C GLY A 70 -17.93 -1.48 -4.88
N PHE A 71 -18.98 -0.76 -4.49
CA PHE A 71 -19.88 -0.05 -5.41
C PHE A 71 -19.80 1.48 -5.28
N ARG A 72 -18.83 2.00 -4.52
CA ARG A 72 -18.57 3.44 -4.38
C ARG A 72 -17.42 3.87 -5.29
N ASP A 73 -17.41 5.15 -5.64
CA ASP A 73 -16.36 5.76 -6.46
C ASP A 73 -14.97 5.44 -5.90
N PHE A 74 -14.10 4.88 -6.74
CA PHE A 74 -12.67 4.84 -6.46
C PHE A 74 -12.17 6.28 -6.49
N LYS A 75 -11.62 6.76 -5.37
CA LYS A 75 -10.89 8.03 -5.40
C LYS A 75 -9.62 7.79 -6.19
N MET A 76 -9.35 8.62 -7.19
CA MET A 76 -8.06 8.67 -7.85
C MET A 76 -7.28 9.80 -7.18
N HIS A 77 -6.10 9.50 -6.67
CA HIS A 77 -5.24 10.48 -6.01
C HIS A 77 -4.55 11.33 -7.06
N ASP A 78 -4.04 10.68 -8.10
CA ASP A 78 -3.32 11.33 -9.17
C ASP A 78 -3.41 10.52 -10.46
N MET A 79 -3.20 11.18 -11.58
CA MET A 79 -3.10 10.54 -12.88
C MET A 79 -2.24 11.39 -13.81
N GLY A 80 -1.70 10.76 -14.84
CA GLY A 80 -0.98 11.48 -15.86
C GLY A 80 -0.69 10.65 -17.10
N VAL A 81 -0.06 11.34 -18.04
CA VAL A 81 0.37 10.79 -19.33
C VAL A 81 1.88 10.98 -19.43
N PHE A 82 2.57 10.03 -20.06
CA PHE A 82 4.00 10.14 -20.32
C PHE A 82 4.38 9.56 -21.69
N THR A 83 5.55 9.96 -22.19
CA THR A 83 6.11 9.54 -23.47
C THR A 83 7.38 8.73 -23.28
N ALA A 84 7.84 8.04 -24.34
CA ALA A 84 9.04 7.23 -24.26
C ALA A 84 10.25 8.09 -23.88
N GLY A 85 10.34 9.31 -24.40
CA GLY A 85 11.38 10.28 -24.06
C GLY A 85 11.47 10.58 -22.56
N GLN A 86 10.34 10.71 -21.87
CA GLN A 86 10.30 10.98 -20.42
C GLN A 86 10.80 9.82 -19.56
N VAL A 87 10.81 8.60 -20.11
CA VAL A 87 11.33 7.40 -19.45
C VAL A 87 12.63 6.89 -20.11
N GLY A 88 13.37 7.74 -20.82
CA GLY A 88 14.67 7.36 -21.38
C GLY A 88 14.60 6.54 -22.67
N GLY A 89 13.61 6.80 -23.51
CA GLY A 89 13.44 6.25 -24.86
C GLY A 89 12.77 4.88 -24.93
N ASN A 90 12.50 4.23 -23.80
CA ASN A 90 11.83 2.93 -23.75
C ASN A 90 10.79 2.90 -22.63
N MET A 91 9.54 2.57 -22.97
CA MET A 91 8.44 2.47 -22.01
C MET A 91 8.70 1.49 -20.87
N ALA A 92 9.56 0.48 -21.07
CA ALA A 92 9.94 -0.49 -20.05
C ALA A 92 10.81 0.09 -18.92
N ASN A 93 11.37 1.30 -19.10
CA ASN A 93 12.21 1.95 -18.09
C ASN A 93 11.39 2.65 -17.00
N LEU A 94 10.05 2.62 -17.07
CA LEU A 94 9.20 3.17 -16.03
C LEU A 94 9.51 2.50 -14.68
N THR A 95 9.84 3.29 -13.66
CA THR A 95 10.06 2.80 -12.30
C THR A 95 8.97 3.27 -11.35
N PHE A 96 8.79 2.54 -10.25
CA PHE A 96 7.84 2.95 -9.20
C PHE A 96 8.21 4.31 -8.59
N ALA A 97 9.51 4.63 -8.49
CA ALA A 97 9.98 5.93 -8.01
C ALA A 97 9.50 7.09 -8.91
N MET A 98 9.53 6.91 -10.24
CA MET A 98 9.04 7.91 -11.19
C MET A 98 7.54 8.16 -11.09
N LEU A 99 6.76 7.15 -10.74
CA LEU A 99 5.32 7.31 -10.49
C LEU A 99 5.05 7.96 -9.13
N LYS A 100 5.82 7.60 -8.10
CA LYS A 100 5.69 8.12 -6.73
C LYS A 100 6.00 9.62 -6.65
N GLU A 101 7.09 10.06 -7.28
CA GLU A 101 7.56 11.45 -7.24
C GLU A 101 6.99 12.33 -8.37
N ARG A 102 6.07 11.76 -9.17
CA ARG A 102 5.56 12.29 -10.43
C ARG A 102 6.62 12.38 -11.53
N LEU A 103 6.19 12.16 -12.76
CA LEU A 103 6.95 12.51 -13.95
C LEU A 103 6.86 14.03 -14.15
N ILE A 104 7.78 14.77 -13.54
CA ILE A 104 7.72 16.23 -13.38
C ILE A 104 8.06 17.04 -14.64
N THR A 105 8.44 16.40 -15.75
CA THR A 105 8.85 17.12 -16.96
C THR A 105 7.67 17.35 -17.91
N PRO A 106 7.36 18.59 -18.30
CA PRO A 106 6.50 18.82 -19.44
C PRO A 106 7.25 18.31 -20.67
N ASN A 107 6.77 17.21 -21.25
CA ASN A 107 7.16 16.84 -22.59
C ASN A 107 5.97 17.11 -23.50
N THR A 108 6.23 17.68 -24.67
CA THR A 108 5.17 18.01 -25.62
C THR A 108 4.64 16.71 -26.19
N VAL A 109 3.50 16.24 -25.68
CA VAL A 109 2.75 15.16 -26.33
C VAL A 109 2.35 15.68 -27.71
N SER A 110 2.94 15.09 -28.75
CA SER A 110 2.76 15.51 -30.13
C SER A 110 2.51 14.30 -31.03
N CYS A 111 2.15 14.56 -32.29
CA CYS A 111 1.95 13.50 -33.29
C CYS A 111 3.24 12.74 -33.66
N TYR A 112 4.39 13.14 -33.13
CA TYR A 112 5.67 12.48 -33.37
C TYR A 112 6.03 11.42 -32.32
N GLU A 113 5.23 11.27 -31.26
CA GLU A 113 5.42 10.22 -30.27
C GLU A 113 4.90 8.88 -30.81
N ASP A 114 5.75 7.85 -30.82
CA ASP A 114 5.38 6.51 -31.29
C ASP A 114 4.50 5.76 -30.27
N LYS A 115 4.62 6.12 -28.99
CA LYS A 115 3.92 5.51 -27.87
C LYS A 115 3.60 6.56 -26.80
N ILE A 116 2.44 6.39 -26.19
CA ILE A 116 1.99 7.15 -25.04
C ILE A 116 1.63 6.17 -23.92
N GLY A 117 2.12 6.44 -22.71
CA GLY A 117 1.75 5.72 -21.49
C GLY A 117 0.82 6.55 -20.64
N PHE A 118 -0.08 5.90 -19.91
CA PHE A 118 -0.91 6.54 -18.88
C PHE A 118 -0.64 5.88 -17.54
N TRP A 119 -0.78 6.64 -16.46
CA TRP A 119 -0.68 6.13 -15.11
C TRP A 119 -1.78 6.70 -14.23
N MET A 120 -2.18 5.91 -13.23
CA MET A 120 -3.19 6.27 -12.25
C MET A 120 -2.68 5.83 -10.88
N GLN A 121 -2.81 6.71 -9.90
CA GLN A 121 -2.52 6.41 -8.50
C GLN A 121 -3.82 6.46 -7.71
N PHE A 122 -4.09 5.39 -6.98
CA PHE A 122 -5.23 5.30 -6.08
C PHE A 122 -4.74 5.54 -4.64
N PRO A 123 -5.42 6.37 -3.85
CA PRO A 123 -5.11 6.51 -2.45
C PRO A 123 -5.53 5.24 -1.73
N VAL A 124 -4.65 4.71 -0.88
CA VAL A 124 -5.07 3.76 0.14
C VAL A 124 -5.91 4.56 1.13
N LYS A 125 -7.24 4.36 1.16
CA LYS A 125 -8.05 4.90 2.24
C LYS A 125 -7.64 4.21 3.54
N GLN A 126 -6.85 4.90 4.34
CA GLN A 126 -6.63 4.54 5.73
C GLN A 126 -7.90 4.86 6.52
N TYR A 127 -8.76 3.85 6.70
CA TYR A 127 -9.76 3.87 7.76
C TYR A 127 -9.09 3.29 9.00
N TRP A 128 -8.60 4.17 9.88
CA TRP A 128 -8.20 3.80 11.24
C TRP A 128 -9.37 4.04 12.19
#